data_AF-A0A2E7Z536-F1
#
_entry.id   AF-A0A2E7Z536-F1
#
_cell.length_a   1.000
_cell.length_b   1.000
_cell.length_c   1.000
_cell.angle_alpha   90.00
_cell.angle_beta   90.00
_cell.angle_gamma   90.00
#
_symmetry.space_group_name_H-M   'P 1'
#
loop_
_entity.id
_entity.type
_entity.pdbx_description
1 polymer ?
#
loop_
_entity_poly.entity_id
_entity_poly.type
_entity_poly.pdbx_seq_one_letter_code
_entity_poly.pdbx_strand_id
1 'polypeptide(L)'
;MVSSKESDTSNDSLAKEANAVIKRLKSDIDPVKSIDESWKLSILETIAKWPLANEDVAGERLDYLIGGEAFDWRLLAKRLLVECGSKIEQETWWKWLSDPVLFAGLEEPEFMRAVGVDKFRAHLSYFYGVTVEQALVAAVIEEVTHRRVAAGRQLSDGSLEEAYETLYGNARDQLWEVFKHEAGIKSAREGWRHRDEHSLGSEDAFIYWLFKLRMERSDPAKIASDTRKGLAQLERMRQNDVRRRNLVHSDELQKQTRGRRRRSE
;
A
#
# COMPACT_ATOMS: atom_id res chain seq x y z
N MET A 1 -8.51 -31.55 -20.15
CA MET A 1 -7.04 -31.70 -20.28
C MET A 1 -6.36 -30.70 -21.23
N VAL A 2 -7.11 -29.81 -21.91
CA VAL A 2 -6.53 -28.78 -22.80
C VAL A 2 -6.26 -27.45 -22.06
N SER A 3 -7.12 -27.08 -21.10
CA SER A 3 -7.03 -25.80 -20.35
C SER A 3 -5.74 -25.63 -19.53
N SER A 4 -5.15 -26.70 -18.98
CA SER A 4 -3.91 -26.60 -18.18
C SER A 4 -2.64 -26.40 -19.01
N LYS A 5 -2.63 -26.81 -20.29
CA LYS A 5 -1.45 -26.61 -21.16
C LYS A 5 -1.41 -25.21 -21.78
N GLU A 6 -2.56 -24.56 -21.94
CA GLU A 6 -2.67 -23.19 -22.44
C GLU A 6 -2.39 -22.14 -21.35
N SER A 7 -2.75 -22.42 -20.09
CA SER A 7 -2.39 -21.57 -18.95
C SER A 7 -0.89 -21.53 -18.70
N ASP A 8 -0.21 -22.67 -18.82
CA ASP A 8 1.23 -22.78 -18.56
C ASP A 8 2.08 -22.12 -19.66
N THR A 9 1.68 -22.21 -20.93
CA THR A 9 2.37 -21.52 -22.04
C THR A 9 2.11 -20.02 -22.06
N SER A 10 0.91 -19.57 -21.69
CA SER A 10 0.61 -18.14 -21.54
C SER A 10 1.43 -17.52 -20.39
N ASN A 11 1.52 -18.20 -19.25
CA ASN A 11 2.29 -17.72 -18.10
C ASN A 11 3.80 -17.66 -18.40
N ASP A 12 4.36 -18.64 -19.12
CA ASP A 12 5.77 -18.62 -19.54
C ASP A 12 6.07 -17.48 -20.54
N SER A 13 5.11 -17.12 -21.40
CA SER A 13 5.24 -15.96 -22.30
C SER A 13 5.28 -14.64 -21.51
N LEU A 14 4.33 -14.45 -20.60
CA LEU A 14 4.25 -13.23 -19.77
C LEU A 14 5.47 -13.08 -18.86
N ALA A 15 6.02 -14.19 -18.34
CA ALA A 15 7.25 -14.18 -17.56
C ALA A 15 8.47 -13.76 -18.40
N LYS A 16 8.55 -14.19 -19.67
CA LYS A 16 9.62 -13.75 -20.60
C LYS A 16 9.48 -12.26 -20.91
N GLU A 17 8.27 -11.77 -21.11
CA GLU A 17 7.98 -10.35 -21.31
C GLU A 17 8.36 -9.52 -20.10
N ALA A 18 7.99 -9.92 -18.89
CA ALA A 18 8.36 -9.26 -17.64
C ALA A 18 9.89 -9.16 -17.49
N ASN A 19 10.62 -10.25 -17.77
CA ASN A 19 12.08 -10.25 -17.77
C ASN A 19 12.68 -9.31 -18.84
N ALA A 20 12.06 -9.20 -20.02
CA ALA A 20 12.48 -8.26 -21.05
C ALA A 20 12.24 -6.80 -20.62
N VAL A 21 11.13 -6.52 -19.93
CA VAL A 21 10.83 -5.21 -19.34
C VAL A 21 11.87 -4.83 -18.29
N ILE A 22 12.23 -5.76 -17.38
CA ILE A 22 13.31 -5.55 -16.40
C ILE A 22 14.65 -5.24 -17.08
N LYS A 23 15.03 -6.00 -18.12
CA LYS A 23 16.29 -5.79 -18.84
C LYS A 23 16.36 -4.40 -19.48
N ARG A 24 15.26 -3.93 -20.08
CA ARG A 24 15.15 -2.57 -20.65
C ARG A 24 15.24 -1.50 -19.58
N LEU A 25 14.52 -1.66 -18.46
CA LEU A 25 14.64 -0.74 -17.33
C LEU A 25 16.09 -0.62 -16.83
N LYS A 26 16.78 -1.76 -16.72
CA LYS A 26 18.20 -1.79 -16.34
C LYS A 26 19.10 -1.09 -17.36
N SER A 27 18.80 -1.10 -18.66
CA SER A 27 19.59 -0.32 -19.64
C SER A 27 19.30 1.18 -19.58
N ASP A 28 18.05 1.55 -19.30
CA ASP A 28 17.56 2.92 -19.39
C ASP A 28 17.94 3.76 -18.15
N ILE A 29 18.05 3.12 -16.99
CA ILE A 29 18.56 3.77 -15.77
C ILE A 29 20.09 3.92 -15.87
N ASP A 30 20.50 5.12 -16.25
CA ASP A 30 21.88 5.60 -16.22
C ASP A 30 22.20 6.21 -14.84
N PRO A 31 23.25 5.76 -14.12
CA PRO A 31 23.67 6.37 -12.86
C PRO A 31 23.92 7.89 -12.96
N VAL A 32 24.24 8.42 -14.14
CA VAL A 32 24.49 9.86 -14.36
C VAL A 32 23.20 10.70 -14.38
N LYS A 33 22.06 10.10 -14.76
CA LYS A 33 20.73 10.76 -14.79
C LYS A 33 19.96 10.69 -13.46
N SER A 34 20.55 10.05 -12.45
CA SER A 34 19.93 9.84 -11.13
C SER A 34 19.73 11.14 -10.33
N ILE A 35 20.46 12.21 -10.68
CA ILE A 35 20.46 13.51 -9.99
C ILE A 35 19.16 14.30 -10.22
N ASP A 36 18.47 14.11 -11.36
CA ASP A 36 17.29 14.89 -11.75
C ASP A 36 15.96 14.17 -11.46
N GLU A 37 15.97 13.14 -10.60
CA GLU A 37 14.81 12.28 -10.28
C GLU A 37 14.10 11.62 -11.48
N SER A 38 14.66 11.75 -12.70
CA SER A 38 14.10 11.24 -13.96
C SER A 38 13.84 9.73 -13.95
N TRP A 39 14.56 9.00 -13.09
CA TRP A 39 14.35 7.57 -12.86
C TRP A 39 12.94 7.26 -12.32
N LYS A 40 12.29 8.17 -11.58
CA LYS A 40 10.91 7.99 -11.09
C LYS A 40 9.95 7.81 -12.27
N LEU A 41 10.08 8.67 -13.29
CA LEU A 41 9.26 8.59 -14.49
C LEU A 41 9.54 7.30 -15.27
N SER A 42 10.82 6.93 -15.43
CA SER A 42 11.18 5.66 -16.08
C SER A 42 10.58 4.43 -15.37
N ILE A 43 10.50 4.44 -14.04
CA ILE A 43 9.85 3.38 -13.27
C ILE A 43 8.33 3.36 -13.55
N LEU A 44 7.65 4.51 -13.54
CA LEU A 44 6.22 4.60 -13.82
C LEU A 44 5.86 4.18 -15.27
N GLU A 45 6.67 4.58 -16.24
CA GLU A 45 6.52 4.13 -17.64
C GLU A 45 6.81 2.63 -17.81
N THR A 46 7.67 2.07 -16.98
CA THR A 46 7.93 0.62 -16.94
C THR A 46 6.76 -0.11 -16.30
N ILE A 47 6.19 0.44 -15.22
CA ILE A 47 4.95 -0.03 -14.61
C ILE A 47 3.85 -0.11 -15.66
N ALA A 48 3.69 0.90 -16.53
CA ALA A 48 2.69 0.88 -17.59
C ALA A 48 2.79 -0.36 -18.49
N LYS A 49 4.02 -0.80 -18.79
CA LYS A 49 4.32 -1.95 -19.66
C LYS A 49 4.37 -3.29 -18.94
N TRP A 50 4.26 -3.30 -17.60
CA TRP A 50 4.34 -4.52 -16.82
C TRP A 50 3.15 -5.47 -17.11
N PRO A 51 3.40 -6.74 -17.47
CA PRO A 51 2.34 -7.65 -17.94
C PRO A 51 1.70 -8.50 -16.84
N LEU A 52 2.35 -8.66 -15.68
CA LEU A 52 1.91 -9.59 -14.65
C LEU A 52 1.03 -8.92 -13.59
N ALA A 53 -0.10 -9.54 -13.25
CA ALA A 53 -0.95 -9.14 -12.12
C ALA A 53 -0.37 -9.57 -10.77
N ASN A 54 0.37 -10.68 -10.76
CA ASN A 54 1.07 -11.22 -9.60
C ASN A 54 2.28 -12.06 -10.04
N GLU A 55 3.22 -12.28 -9.13
CA GLU A 55 4.36 -13.18 -9.32
C GLU A 55 4.90 -13.72 -7.99
N ASP A 56 5.57 -14.87 -8.04
CA ASP A 56 6.30 -15.43 -6.89
C ASP A 56 7.80 -15.11 -7.02
N VAL A 57 8.33 -14.34 -6.06
CA VAL A 57 9.72 -13.86 -6.07
C VAL A 57 10.36 -14.22 -4.73
N ALA A 58 11.46 -14.99 -4.78
CA ALA A 58 12.19 -15.43 -3.59
C ALA A 58 11.32 -16.15 -2.53
N GLY A 59 10.24 -16.82 -2.96
CA GLY A 59 9.30 -17.52 -2.08
C GLY A 59 8.20 -16.63 -1.49
N GLU A 60 8.18 -15.35 -1.83
CA GLU A 60 7.09 -14.42 -1.49
C GLU A 60 6.20 -14.18 -2.72
N ARG A 61 4.89 -14.29 -2.52
CA ARG A 61 3.91 -13.93 -3.53
C ARG A 61 3.65 -12.42 -3.49
N LEU A 62 3.85 -11.77 -4.63
CA LEU A 62 3.60 -10.34 -4.82
C LEU A 62 2.35 -10.18 -5.69
N ASP A 63 1.24 -9.75 -5.10
CA ASP A 63 0.00 -9.47 -5.81
C ASP A 63 -0.11 -7.96 -6.10
N TYR A 64 0.19 -7.55 -7.34
CA TYR A 64 0.16 -6.14 -7.75
C TYR A 64 -1.26 -5.65 -8.04
N LEU A 65 -2.12 -6.53 -8.54
CA LEU A 65 -3.50 -6.22 -8.91
C LEU A 65 -4.47 -7.04 -8.05
N ILE A 66 -4.82 -6.47 -6.90
CA ILE A 66 -5.71 -7.06 -5.90
C ILE A 66 -7.11 -7.21 -6.50
N GLY A 67 -7.64 -8.43 -6.44
CA GLY A 67 -8.98 -8.77 -6.94
C GLY A 67 -9.18 -8.52 -8.44
N GLY A 68 -8.10 -8.29 -9.21
CA GLY A 68 -8.19 -7.91 -10.63
C GLY A 68 -8.54 -6.43 -10.86
N GLU A 69 -8.65 -5.61 -9.81
CA GLU A 69 -9.25 -4.28 -9.89
C GLU A 69 -8.40 -3.18 -9.22
N ALA A 70 -7.77 -3.48 -8.08
CA ALA A 70 -7.01 -2.52 -7.28
C ALA A 70 -5.51 -2.70 -7.47
N PHE A 71 -4.86 -1.73 -8.11
CA PHE A 71 -3.45 -1.79 -8.47
C PHE A 71 -2.56 -1.07 -7.44
N ASP A 72 -1.66 -1.80 -6.79
CA ASP A 72 -0.61 -1.23 -5.95
C ASP A 72 0.65 -0.94 -6.77
N TRP A 73 0.76 0.29 -7.24
CA TRP A 73 1.93 0.75 -7.99
C TRP A 73 3.20 0.79 -7.13
N ARG A 74 3.11 0.99 -5.82
CA ARG A 74 4.27 1.09 -4.93
C ARG A 74 4.92 -0.27 -4.74
N LEU A 75 4.12 -1.33 -4.62
CA LEU A 75 4.62 -2.71 -4.55
C LEU A 75 5.39 -3.08 -5.82
N LEU A 76 4.84 -2.76 -7.00
CA LEU A 76 5.53 -3.00 -8.27
C LEU A 76 6.77 -2.10 -8.44
N ALA A 77 6.69 -0.82 -8.04
CA ALA A 77 7.84 0.07 -8.06
C ALA A 77 8.98 -0.47 -7.18
N LYS A 78 8.68 -0.92 -5.96
CA LYS A 78 9.65 -1.58 -5.06
C LYS A 78 10.30 -2.78 -5.74
N ARG A 79 9.50 -3.67 -6.34
CA ARG A 79 10.00 -4.84 -7.09
C ARG A 79 11.00 -4.44 -8.17
N LEU A 80 10.66 -3.44 -8.99
CA LEU A 80 11.49 -2.95 -10.08
C LEU A 80 12.77 -2.28 -9.57
N LEU A 81 12.68 -1.51 -8.49
CA LEU A 81 13.82 -0.83 -7.87
C LEU A 81 14.82 -1.80 -7.27
N VAL A 82 14.35 -2.87 -6.62
CA VAL A 82 15.22 -3.94 -6.11
C VAL A 82 16.04 -4.57 -7.24
N GLU A 83 15.44 -4.76 -8.43
CA GLU A 83 16.17 -5.27 -9.60
C GLU A 83 17.24 -4.32 -10.11
N CYS A 84 17.02 -3.02 -9.97
CA CYS A 84 17.96 -1.99 -10.41
C CYS A 84 19.23 -1.94 -9.56
N GLY A 85 19.24 -2.61 -8.39
CA GLY A 85 20.42 -2.77 -7.54
C GLY A 85 21.01 -1.44 -7.09
N SER A 86 22.35 -1.34 -7.08
CA SER A 86 23.08 -0.17 -6.60
C SER A 86 23.06 1.05 -7.52
N LYS A 87 22.25 1.05 -8.59
CA LYS A 87 22.12 2.20 -9.50
C LYS A 87 21.39 3.38 -8.86
N ILE A 88 20.54 3.10 -7.88
CA ILE A 88 19.79 4.09 -7.12
C ILE A 88 20.01 3.77 -5.64
N GLU A 89 20.38 4.78 -4.86
CA GLU A 89 20.58 4.60 -3.43
C GLU A 89 19.28 4.16 -2.74
N GLN A 90 19.40 3.17 -1.86
CA GLN A 90 18.26 2.54 -1.20
C GLN A 90 17.41 3.54 -0.42
N GLU A 91 18.05 4.44 0.31
CA GLU A 91 17.38 5.48 1.09
C GLU A 91 16.58 6.44 0.22
N THR A 92 17.07 6.76 -0.98
CA THR A 92 16.44 7.71 -1.89
C THR A 92 15.12 7.17 -2.43
N TRP A 93 15.13 5.94 -2.95
CA TRP A 93 13.91 5.36 -3.47
C TRP A 93 12.95 4.93 -2.37
N TRP A 94 13.46 4.52 -1.20
CA TRP A 94 12.58 4.25 -0.05
C TRP A 94 11.84 5.49 0.42
N LYS A 95 12.52 6.64 0.46
CA LYS A 95 11.91 7.92 0.80
C LYS A 95 10.80 8.29 -0.18
N TRP A 96 10.99 8.03 -1.48
CA TRP A 96 9.98 8.25 -2.50
C TRP A 96 8.76 7.35 -2.33
N LEU A 97 8.96 6.03 -2.16
CA LEU A 97 7.85 5.08 -2.00
C LEU A 97 7.09 5.28 -0.69
N SER A 98 7.76 5.72 0.37
CA SER A 98 7.16 6.00 1.67
C SER A 98 6.44 7.34 1.73
N ASP A 99 6.56 8.17 0.69
CA ASP A 99 5.85 9.45 0.64
C ASP A 99 4.34 9.19 0.49
N PRO A 100 3.48 9.76 1.37
CA PRO A 100 2.03 9.61 1.27
C PRO A 100 1.40 10.28 0.04
N VAL A 101 2.16 11.02 -0.79
CA VAL A 101 1.63 11.62 -2.02
C VAL A 101 1.00 10.57 -2.94
N LEU A 102 -0.22 10.86 -3.40
CA LEU A 102 -1.05 9.95 -4.16
C LEU A 102 -0.49 9.58 -5.54
N PHE A 103 0.15 10.56 -6.20
CA PHE A 103 0.60 10.45 -7.59
C PHE A 103 2.12 10.43 -7.71
N ALA A 104 2.79 9.80 -6.74
CA ALA A 104 4.24 9.62 -6.73
C ALA A 104 5.07 10.92 -6.81
N GLY A 105 4.52 12.05 -6.35
CA GLY A 105 5.15 13.37 -6.44
C GLY A 105 4.89 14.12 -7.74
N LEU A 106 4.06 13.59 -8.64
CA LEU A 106 3.66 14.22 -9.91
C LEU A 106 2.26 14.83 -9.81
N GLU A 107 1.92 15.66 -10.79
CA GLU A 107 0.53 16.10 -11.01
C GLU A 107 -0.32 14.93 -11.56
N GLU A 108 -1.62 14.92 -11.24
CA GLU A 108 -2.55 13.84 -11.64
C GLU A 108 -2.48 13.50 -13.15
N PRO A 109 -2.53 14.47 -14.08
CA PRO A 109 -2.50 14.17 -15.51
C PRO A 109 -1.16 13.59 -15.97
N GLU A 110 -0.06 13.93 -15.28
CA GLU A 110 1.27 13.44 -15.60
C GLU A 110 1.44 12.00 -15.14
N PHE A 111 1.02 11.70 -13.90
CA PHE A 111 0.99 10.34 -13.39
C PHE A 111 0.10 9.44 -14.26
N MET A 112 -1.10 9.89 -14.64
CA MET A 112 -1.98 9.13 -15.54
C MET A 112 -1.33 8.83 -16.89
N ARG A 113 -0.61 9.79 -17.49
CA ARG A 113 0.14 9.56 -18.73
C ARG A 113 1.26 8.54 -18.54
N ALA A 114 1.97 8.60 -17.42
CA ALA A 114 3.11 7.74 -17.15
C ALA A 114 2.69 6.27 -16.93
N VAL A 115 1.66 6.01 -16.12
CA VAL A 115 1.23 4.63 -15.79
C VAL A 115 0.21 4.06 -16.78
N GLY A 116 -0.46 4.91 -17.55
CA GLY A 116 -1.54 4.54 -18.48
C GLY A 116 -2.92 4.54 -17.83
N VAL A 117 -3.97 4.69 -18.65
CA VAL A 117 -5.35 4.93 -18.19
C VAL A 117 -5.90 3.76 -17.35
N ASP A 118 -5.66 2.52 -17.75
CA ASP A 118 -6.22 1.36 -17.05
C ASP A 118 -5.58 1.17 -15.66
N LYS A 119 -4.25 1.27 -15.58
CA LYS A 119 -3.51 1.20 -14.31
C LYS A 119 -3.77 2.42 -13.43
N PHE A 120 -4.00 3.59 -14.02
CA PHE A 120 -4.44 4.77 -13.27
C PHE A 120 -5.81 4.54 -12.61
N ARG A 121 -6.79 4.02 -13.35
CA ARG A 121 -8.10 3.67 -12.79
C ARG A 121 -7.97 2.62 -11.69
N ALA A 122 -7.16 1.58 -11.92
CA ALA A 122 -6.91 0.55 -10.92
C ALA A 122 -6.17 1.10 -9.68
N HIS A 123 -5.27 2.08 -9.84
CA HIS A 123 -4.63 2.79 -8.72
C HIS A 123 -5.66 3.57 -7.89
N LEU A 124 -6.62 4.24 -8.54
CA LEU A 124 -7.71 4.88 -7.81
C LEU A 124 -8.55 3.86 -7.02
N SER A 125 -8.81 2.68 -7.60
CA SER A 125 -9.47 1.58 -6.88
C SER A 125 -8.68 1.15 -5.64
N TYR A 126 -7.35 1.06 -5.75
CA TYR A 126 -6.48 0.76 -4.61
C TYR A 126 -6.51 1.88 -3.55
N PHE A 127 -6.39 3.14 -3.97
CA PHE A 127 -6.42 4.26 -3.05
C PHE A 127 -7.72 4.33 -2.26
N TYR A 128 -8.87 4.29 -2.93
CA TYR A 128 -10.16 4.36 -2.24
C TYR A 128 -10.52 3.05 -1.52
N GLY A 129 -10.21 1.91 -2.12
CA GLY A 129 -10.60 0.61 -1.59
C GLY A 129 -9.68 0.05 -0.52
N VAL A 130 -8.43 0.51 -0.45
CA VAL A 130 -7.45 0.06 0.54
C VAL A 130 -7.01 1.20 1.44
N THR A 131 -6.36 2.24 0.87
CA THR A 131 -5.75 3.31 1.68
C THR A 131 -6.78 4.13 2.45
N VAL A 132 -7.87 4.55 1.80
CA VAL A 132 -8.94 5.30 2.45
C VAL A 132 -9.74 4.41 3.42
N GLU A 133 -9.92 3.14 3.09
CA GLU A 133 -10.63 2.18 3.95
C GLU A 133 -9.84 1.90 5.25
N GLN A 134 -8.53 1.69 5.17
CA GLN A 134 -7.64 1.58 6.34
C GLN A 134 -7.73 2.83 7.23
N ALA A 135 -7.76 4.02 6.63
CA ALA A 135 -7.87 5.26 7.38
C ALA A 135 -9.25 5.46 8.00
N LEU A 136 -10.32 5.00 7.33
CA LEU A 136 -11.66 4.96 7.91
C LEU A 136 -11.68 4.08 9.16
N VAL A 137 -11.12 2.86 9.08
CA VAL A 137 -10.99 1.96 10.23
C VAL A 137 -10.20 2.65 11.35
N ALA A 138 -9.06 3.27 11.05
CA ALA A 138 -8.27 4.02 12.03
C ALA A 138 -9.05 5.16 12.69
N ALA A 139 -9.87 5.90 11.92
CA ALA A 139 -10.71 6.97 12.44
C ALA A 139 -11.76 6.45 13.44
N VAL A 140 -12.40 5.31 13.13
CA VAL A 140 -13.41 4.71 14.02
C VAL A 140 -12.74 4.13 15.27
N ILE A 141 -11.57 3.50 15.15
CA ILE A 141 -10.79 3.03 16.31
C ILE A 141 -10.45 4.20 17.24
N GLU A 142 -10.04 5.34 16.69
CA GLU A 142 -9.74 6.55 17.46
C GLU A 142 -10.99 7.06 18.18
N GLU A 143 -12.14 7.14 17.49
CA GLU A 143 -13.43 7.54 18.10
C GLU A 143 -13.85 6.61 19.25
N VAL A 144 -13.77 5.29 19.05
CA VAL A 144 -14.06 4.28 20.09
C VAL A 144 -13.12 4.46 21.28
N THR A 145 -11.82 4.60 21.01
CA THR A 145 -10.80 4.75 22.04
C THR A 145 -11.02 6.03 22.85
N HIS A 146 -11.32 7.16 22.20
CA HIS A 146 -11.65 8.40 22.88
C HIS A 146 -12.90 8.27 23.75
N ARG A 147 -13.97 7.61 23.28
CA ARG A 147 -15.16 7.33 24.10
C ARG A 147 -14.82 6.51 25.35
N ARG A 148 -13.99 5.48 25.20
CA ARG A 148 -13.57 4.60 26.31
C ARG A 148 -12.75 5.36 27.36
N VAL A 149 -11.76 6.13 26.92
CA VAL A 149 -10.91 6.94 27.79
C VAL A 149 -11.74 8.00 28.51
N ALA A 150 -12.65 8.68 27.82
CA ALA A 150 -13.56 9.65 28.42
C ALA A 150 -14.48 9.03 29.49
N ALA A 151 -14.82 7.73 29.35
CA ALA A 151 -15.55 6.96 30.33
C ALA A 151 -14.67 6.36 31.45
N GLY A 152 -13.39 6.73 31.53
CA GLY A 152 -12.44 6.22 32.54
C GLY A 152 -12.00 4.77 32.34
N ARG A 153 -12.28 4.17 31.17
CA ARG A 153 -11.86 2.80 30.85
C ARG A 153 -10.43 2.80 30.31
N GLN A 154 -9.72 1.70 30.58
CA GLN A 154 -8.35 1.50 30.07
C GLN A 154 -8.33 1.27 28.55
N LEU A 155 -7.19 1.61 27.94
CA LEU A 155 -6.87 1.26 26.56
C LEU A 155 -6.87 -0.27 26.41
N SER A 156 -7.46 -0.77 25.33
CA SER A 156 -7.63 -2.20 25.11
C SER A 156 -7.87 -2.47 23.62
N ASP A 157 -7.46 -3.66 23.17
CA ASP A 157 -7.72 -4.18 21.83
C ASP A 157 -9.23 -4.29 21.51
N GLY A 158 -10.11 -4.21 22.53
CA GLY A 158 -11.55 -4.12 22.31
C GLY A 158 -11.99 -2.89 21.49
N SER A 159 -11.16 -1.84 21.38
CA SER A 159 -11.44 -0.73 20.46
C SER A 159 -11.38 -1.15 18.99
N LEU A 160 -10.51 -2.10 18.65
CA LEU A 160 -10.37 -2.63 17.30
C LEU A 160 -11.61 -3.43 16.92
N GLU A 161 -12.01 -4.39 17.75
CA GLU A 161 -13.19 -5.22 17.48
C GLU A 161 -14.46 -4.39 17.40
N GLU A 162 -14.67 -3.44 18.33
CA GLU A 162 -15.84 -2.55 18.30
C GLU A 162 -15.87 -1.70 17.02
N ALA A 163 -14.72 -1.31 16.46
CA ALA A 163 -14.66 -0.57 15.20
C ALA A 163 -15.06 -1.45 14.00
N TYR A 164 -14.58 -2.68 13.92
CA TYR A 164 -14.95 -3.63 12.86
C TYR A 164 -16.43 -4.03 12.95
N GLU A 165 -16.94 -4.26 14.16
CA GLU A 165 -18.37 -4.50 14.39
C GLU A 165 -19.22 -3.30 13.96
N THR A 166 -18.77 -2.08 14.23
CA THR A 166 -19.48 -0.85 13.84
C THR A 166 -19.51 -0.65 12.33
N LEU A 167 -18.39 -0.91 11.64
CA LEU A 167 -18.26 -0.67 10.19
C LEU A 167 -18.85 -1.79 9.34
N TYR A 168 -18.61 -3.05 9.74
CA TYR A 168 -18.87 -4.22 8.91
C TYR A 168 -19.86 -5.21 9.54
N GLY A 169 -20.27 -4.98 10.80
CA GLY A 169 -21.28 -5.75 11.51
C GLY A 169 -20.77 -7.04 12.18
N ASN A 170 -19.45 -7.33 12.12
CA ASN A 170 -18.86 -8.54 12.69
C ASN A 170 -17.44 -8.26 13.21
N ALA A 171 -16.93 -9.16 14.05
CA ALA A 171 -15.54 -9.13 14.53
C ALA A 171 -14.54 -9.32 13.39
N ARG A 172 -13.32 -8.77 13.53
CA ARG A 172 -12.29 -8.83 12.48
C ARG A 172 -11.94 -10.27 12.11
N ASP A 173 -11.78 -11.14 13.11
CA ASP A 173 -11.40 -12.53 12.90
C ASP A 173 -12.48 -13.31 12.13
N GLN A 174 -13.76 -13.04 12.40
CA GLN A 174 -14.86 -13.67 11.67
C GLN A 174 -14.88 -13.23 10.19
N LEU A 175 -14.66 -11.93 9.94
CA LEU A 175 -14.57 -11.38 8.60
C LEU A 175 -13.37 -11.97 7.83
N TRP A 176 -12.24 -12.18 8.50
CA TRP A 176 -11.05 -12.80 7.92
C TRP A 176 -11.31 -14.25 7.49
N GLU A 177 -12.02 -15.04 8.28
CA GLU A 177 -12.40 -16.41 7.90
C GLU A 177 -13.32 -16.45 6.68
N VAL A 178 -14.30 -15.55 6.61
CA VAL A 178 -15.17 -15.43 5.43
C VAL A 178 -14.36 -15.03 4.20
N PHE A 179 -13.47 -14.05 4.33
CA PHE A 179 -12.58 -13.63 3.25
C PHE A 179 -11.72 -14.79 2.73
N LYS A 180 -11.09 -15.57 3.61
CA LYS A 180 -10.28 -16.73 3.20
C LYS A 180 -11.10 -17.78 2.45
N HIS A 181 -12.32 -18.05 2.94
CA HIS A 181 -13.23 -19.00 2.29
C HIS A 181 -13.65 -18.52 0.89
N GLU A 182 -13.96 -17.23 0.72
CA GLU A 182 -14.33 -16.64 -0.57
C GLU A 182 -13.15 -16.50 -1.54
N ALA A 183 -11.97 -16.13 -1.03
CA ALA A 183 -10.74 -16.02 -1.81
C ALA A 183 -10.13 -17.37 -2.20
N GLY A 184 -10.65 -18.49 -1.67
CA GLY A 184 -10.14 -19.83 -1.93
C GLY A 184 -8.76 -20.10 -1.30
N ILE A 185 -8.37 -19.31 -0.30
CA ILE A 185 -7.11 -19.47 0.43
C ILE A 185 -7.28 -20.64 1.40
N LYS A 186 -6.62 -21.76 1.12
CA LYS A 186 -6.63 -22.93 2.01
C LYS A 186 -5.82 -22.60 3.27
N SER A 187 -6.45 -22.69 4.45
CA SER A 187 -5.79 -22.45 5.74
C SER A 187 -4.51 -23.26 5.89
N ALA A 188 -3.40 -22.61 6.29
CA ALA A 188 -2.21 -23.35 6.69
C ALA A 188 -2.44 -23.93 8.10
N ARG A 189 -2.96 -25.16 8.14
CA ARG A 189 -3.20 -25.99 9.34
C ARG A 189 -4.20 -25.42 10.36
N GLU A 190 -5.08 -26.31 10.82
CA GLU A 190 -5.95 -26.09 11.98
C GLU A 190 -5.08 -25.79 13.24
N GLY A 191 -5.27 -24.63 13.87
CA GLY A 191 -4.66 -24.28 15.16
C GLY A 191 -3.51 -23.26 15.15
N TRP A 192 -3.12 -22.69 14.00
CA TRP A 192 -2.17 -21.57 13.95
C TRP A 192 -2.86 -20.23 14.29
N ARG A 193 -2.23 -19.40 15.11
CA ARG A 193 -2.75 -18.06 15.42
C ARG A 193 -2.68 -17.21 14.14
N HIS A 194 -3.80 -16.59 13.76
CA HIS A 194 -3.94 -15.74 12.57
C HIS A 194 -2.83 -14.69 12.40
N ARG A 195 -2.16 -14.30 13.49
CA ARG A 195 -1.07 -13.33 13.53
C ARG A 195 0.10 -13.66 12.59
N ASP A 196 0.35 -14.95 12.31
CA ASP A 196 1.55 -15.39 11.58
C ASP A 196 1.29 -15.63 10.07
N GLU A 197 0.04 -15.48 9.60
CA GLU A 197 -0.37 -15.61 8.18
C GLU A 197 -0.47 -14.25 7.45
N HIS A 198 -0.32 -13.13 8.17
CA HIS A 198 -0.43 -11.78 7.60
C HIS A 198 0.82 -11.40 6.78
N SER A 199 0.93 -11.89 5.55
CA SER A 199 1.75 -11.18 4.56
C SER A 199 1.10 -9.82 4.30
N LEU A 200 1.88 -8.74 4.17
CA LEU A 200 1.35 -7.39 3.93
C LEU A 200 0.38 -7.34 2.74
N GLY A 201 0.65 -8.11 1.68
CA GLY A 201 -0.25 -8.20 0.51
C GLY A 201 -1.58 -8.89 0.81
N SER A 202 -1.63 -9.82 1.77
CA SER A 202 -2.88 -10.46 2.20
C SER A 202 -3.76 -9.52 3.02
N GLU A 203 -3.16 -8.56 3.74
CA GLU A 203 -3.90 -7.56 4.50
C GLU A 203 -4.57 -6.55 3.57
N ASP A 204 -3.84 -6.02 2.58
CA ASP A 204 -4.43 -5.07 1.61
C ASP A 204 -5.56 -5.72 0.79
N ALA A 205 -5.42 -7.00 0.45
CA ALA A 205 -6.47 -7.77 -0.20
C ALA A 205 -7.73 -7.92 0.66
N PHE A 206 -7.54 -8.17 1.96
CA PHE A 206 -8.65 -8.24 2.92
C PHE A 206 -9.33 -6.89 3.11
N ILE A 207 -8.57 -5.80 3.23
CA ILE A 207 -9.15 -4.45 3.30
C ILE A 207 -9.95 -4.14 2.03
N TYR A 208 -9.41 -4.45 0.85
CA TYR A 208 -10.15 -4.25 -0.39
C TYR A 208 -11.46 -5.04 -0.43
N TRP A 209 -11.45 -6.27 0.10
CA TRP A 209 -12.67 -7.07 0.26
C TRP A 209 -13.66 -6.43 1.23
N LEU A 210 -13.22 -5.90 2.37
CA LEU A 210 -14.07 -5.16 3.32
C LEU A 210 -14.68 -3.91 2.70
N PHE A 211 -13.91 -3.18 1.87
CA PHE A 211 -14.44 -2.05 1.10
C PHE A 211 -15.59 -2.51 0.20
N LYS A 212 -15.42 -3.60 -0.56
CA LYS A 212 -16.48 -4.15 -1.42
C LYS A 212 -17.70 -4.58 -0.60
N LEU A 213 -17.48 -5.27 0.51
CA LEU A 213 -18.53 -5.66 1.45
C LEU A 213 -19.36 -4.45 1.94
N ARG A 214 -18.67 -3.35 2.29
CA ARG A 214 -19.30 -2.10 2.74
C ARG A 214 -20.07 -1.43 1.61
N MET A 215 -19.52 -1.40 0.39
CA MET A 215 -20.16 -0.84 -0.80
C MET A 215 -21.46 -1.57 -1.15
N GLU A 216 -21.52 -2.87 -0.95
CA GLU A 216 -22.72 -3.69 -1.22
C GLU A 216 -23.80 -3.53 -0.14
N ARG A 217 -23.39 -3.40 1.14
CA ARG A 217 -24.31 -3.40 2.29
C ARG A 217 -24.81 -2.03 2.73
N SER A 218 -24.13 -0.96 2.35
CA SER A 218 -24.43 0.41 2.81
C SER A 218 -25.17 1.21 1.75
N ASP A 219 -26.02 2.15 2.19
CA ASP A 219 -26.62 3.11 1.28
C ASP A 219 -25.58 4.12 0.75
N PRO A 220 -25.83 4.76 -0.41
CA PRO A 220 -24.88 5.71 -1.00
C PRO A 220 -24.50 6.90 -0.11
N ALA A 221 -25.41 7.36 0.76
CA ALA A 221 -25.14 8.50 1.63
C ALA A 221 -24.17 8.10 2.76
N LYS A 222 -24.35 6.90 3.34
CA LYS A 222 -23.42 6.32 4.30
C LYS A 222 -22.04 6.13 3.68
N ILE A 223 -21.95 5.54 2.48
CA ILE A 223 -20.68 5.35 1.75
C ILE A 223 -19.96 6.69 1.59
N ALA A 224 -20.64 7.72 1.09
CA ALA A 224 -20.03 9.03 0.87
C ALA A 224 -19.56 9.69 2.18
N SER A 225 -20.32 9.53 3.27
CA SER A 225 -19.93 10.04 4.59
C SER A 225 -18.70 9.35 5.17
N ASP A 226 -18.66 8.02 5.09
CA ASP A 226 -17.56 7.21 5.58
C ASP A 226 -16.29 7.44 4.74
N THR A 227 -16.39 7.53 3.41
CA THR A 227 -15.27 7.91 2.55
C THR A 227 -14.72 9.29 2.91
N ARG A 228 -15.60 10.27 3.21
CA ARG A 228 -15.17 11.59 3.69
C ARG A 228 -14.46 11.51 5.04
N LYS A 229 -14.92 10.66 5.95
CA LYS A 229 -14.27 10.41 7.24
C LYS A 229 -12.88 9.81 7.05
N GLY A 230 -12.73 8.80 6.20
CA GLY A 230 -11.43 8.18 5.86
C GLY A 230 -10.45 9.18 5.25
N LEU A 231 -10.89 9.96 4.26
CA LEU A 231 -10.06 11.01 3.65
C LEU A 231 -9.62 12.08 4.66
N ALA A 232 -10.53 12.52 5.54
CA ALA A 232 -10.19 13.48 6.59
C ALA A 232 -9.17 12.91 7.57
N GLN A 233 -9.24 11.63 7.89
CA GLN A 233 -8.27 10.97 8.76
C GLN A 233 -6.90 10.84 8.09
N LEU A 234 -6.84 10.46 6.81
CA LEU A 234 -5.58 10.43 6.05
C LEU A 234 -4.88 11.79 6.06
N GLU A 235 -5.62 12.87 5.81
CA GLU A 235 -5.04 14.21 5.81
C GLU A 235 -4.53 14.62 7.20
N ARG A 236 -5.25 14.26 8.27
CA ARG A 236 -4.78 14.47 9.65
C ARG A 236 -3.49 13.72 9.94
N MET A 237 -3.42 12.44 9.54
CA MET A 237 -2.22 11.61 9.71
C MET A 237 -1.03 12.23 8.96
N ARG A 238 -1.24 12.63 7.70
CA ARG A 238 -0.22 13.30 6.88
C ARG A 238 0.31 14.57 7.53
N GLN A 239 -0.58 15.43 8.05
CA GLN A 239 -0.18 16.66 8.73
C GLN A 239 0.61 16.38 10.02
N ASN A 240 0.19 15.38 10.79
CA ASN A 240 0.88 14.97 12.01
C ASN A 240 2.29 14.44 11.70
N ASP A 241 2.46 13.68 10.61
CA ASP A 241 3.77 13.16 10.19
C ASP A 241 4.70 14.28 9.71
N VAL A 242 4.19 15.29 9.00
CA VAL A 242 4.97 16.49 8.65
C VAL A 242 5.42 17.22 9.92
N ARG A 243 4.53 17.42 10.89
CA ARG A 243 4.88 18.06 12.18
C ARG A 243 5.95 17.27 12.93
N ARG A 244 5.83 15.94 13.02
CA ARG A 244 6.82 15.06 13.66
C ARG A 244 8.19 15.18 13.01
N ARG A 245 8.26 15.14 11.67
CA ARG A 245 9.52 15.32 10.92
C ARG A 245 10.18 16.67 11.20
N ASN A 246 9.39 17.75 11.21
CA ASN A 246 9.91 19.08 11.52
C ASN A 246 10.47 19.18 12.95
N LEU A 247 9.81 18.55 13.93
CA LEU A 247 10.28 18.50 15.32
C LEU A 247 11.62 17.75 15.43
N VAL A 248 11.72 16.56 14.84
CA VAL A 248 12.96 15.76 14.84
C VAL A 248 14.11 16.54 14.20
N HIS A 249 13.86 17.18 13.05
CA HIS A 249 14.86 18.00 12.37
C HIS A 249 15.32 19.19 13.24
N SER A 250 14.38 19.84 13.93
CA SER A 250 14.71 20.94 14.85
C SER A 250 15.58 20.48 16.04
N ASP A 251 15.29 19.30 16.60
CA ASP A 251 16.07 18.70 17.68
C ASP A 251 17.49 18.32 17.24
N GLU A 252 17.66 17.81 16.01
CA GLU A 252 18.96 17.51 15.43
C GLU A 252 19.81 18.78 15.25
N LEU A 253 19.22 19.85 14.71
CA LEU A 253 19.89 21.15 14.55
C LEU A 253 20.34 21.72 15.91
N GLN A 254 19.52 21.58 16.95
CA GLN A 254 19.86 22.00 18.31
C GLN A 254 21.01 21.15 18.90
N LYS A 255 21.03 19.84 18.66
CA LYS A 255 22.12 18.96 19.09
C LYS A 255 23.44 19.30 18.38
N GLN A 256 23.41 19.58 17.07
CA GLN A 256 24.59 19.96 16.29
C GLN A 256 25.17 21.32 16.72
N THR A 257 24.32 22.32 16.99
CA THR A 257 24.77 23.63 17.51
C THR A 257 25.38 23.52 18.91
N ARG A 258 24.81 22.69 19.80
CA ARG A 258 25.38 22.42 21.13
C ARG A 258 26.70 21.64 21.05
N GLY A 259 26.81 20.68 20.13
CA GLY A 259 28.03 19.90 19.89
C GLY A 259 29.19 20.72 19.32
N ARG A 260 28.89 21.70 18.44
CA ARG A 260 29.90 22.64 17.91
C ARG A 260 30.45 23.58 18.99
N ARG A 261 29.59 24.10 19.89
CA ARG A 261 30.03 24.97 21.00
C ARG A 261 30.95 24.27 22.00
N ARG A 262 30.78 22.96 22.23
CA ARG A 262 31.62 22.16 23.13
C ARG A 262 32.99 21.74 22.55
N ARG A 263 33.20 21.90 21.23
CA ARG A 263 34.48 21.58 20.57
C ARG A 263 35.34 22.83 20.31
N SER A 264 34.80 24.02 20.58
CA SER A 264 35.47 25.31 20.43
C SER A 264 35.98 25.91 21.75
N GLU A 265 35.83 25.16 22.85
CA GLU A 265 36.44 25.41 24.17
C GLU A 265 37.55 24.38 24.40
#